data_AF-A0A2M9K665-F1
#
_entry.id   AF-A0A2M9K665-F1
#
_cell.length_a   1.000
_cell.length_b   1.000
_cell.length_c   1.000
_cell.angle_alpha   90.00
_cell.angle_beta   90.00
_cell.angle_gamma   90.00
#
_symmetry.space_group_name_H-M   'P 1'
#
loop_
_entity.id
_entity.type
_entity.pdbx_description
1 polymer ?
#
loop_
_entity_poly.entity_id
_entity_poly.type
_entity_poly.pdbx_seq_one_letter_code
_entity_poly.pdbx_strand_id
1 'polypeptide(L)'
;MGGEAGGRAPEEHPAARGRPGDRLDVRGARGPGPRVVAADHRDRLPDRVRLGGRGRRPRLRVGPPAVRPGGEGPGPRAGGPAVKPTPPAGTPEPAVAEVSMSVVSEARLHAHLLGDCESYAVDRALAATLTETAPWLPWSARQTRRHALGVVDRILDDTDIPQFLDLGCGLPPGDGLPLLPEFIREKAKWTPYRYVAVDRDPMAVAHTATTAVETTSDAVLWLDITEADVLLRSCDVERFDLGRPIAVLLHGVLEWIPDDGVDLLMAALKDFLPTGSALSITHATADIQPELTQRLIPLFETAGISFHPPRP
;
A
#
# COMPACT_ATOMS: atom_id res chain seq x y z
N MET A 1 -27.72 -27.31 77.20
CA MET A 1 -26.25 -27.43 77.30
C MET A 1 -25.70 -26.69 76.09
N GLY A 2 -25.25 -25.45 76.15
CA GLY A 2 -24.32 -24.82 77.10
C GLY A 2 -22.96 -24.69 76.39
N GLY A 3 -22.73 -23.61 75.63
CA GLY A 3 -21.61 -22.66 75.83
C GLY A 3 -20.65 -22.79 74.64
N GLU A 4 -20.02 -21.78 74.02
CA GLU A 4 -19.46 -20.48 74.45
C GLU A 4 -19.56 -19.49 73.24
N ALA A 5 -20.05 -18.23 73.39
CA ALA A 5 -19.34 -16.98 73.76
C ALA A 5 -18.21 -16.58 72.78
N GLY A 6 -18.09 -15.35 72.24
CA GLY A 6 -18.86 -14.10 72.36
C GLY A 6 -18.10 -12.91 71.72
N GLY A 7 -18.83 -11.81 71.44
CA GLY A 7 -18.36 -10.42 71.31
C GLY A 7 -17.87 -9.96 69.92
N ARG A 8 -18.19 -8.79 69.37
CA ARG A 8 -18.94 -7.57 69.79
C ARG A 8 -19.32 -6.79 68.50
N ALA A 9 -20.46 -6.09 68.52
CA ALA A 9 -20.70 -4.87 67.72
C ALA A 9 -20.48 -3.64 68.63
N PRO A 10 -20.23 -2.42 68.10
CA PRO A 10 -21.29 -1.45 67.74
C PRO A 10 -20.90 -0.64 66.46
N GLU A 11 -21.67 0.23 65.78
CA GLU A 11 -22.54 1.38 66.12
C GLU A 11 -23.56 1.61 64.97
N GLU A 12 -24.87 1.72 65.23
CA GLU A 12 -25.74 2.94 65.23
C GLU A 12 -25.81 3.73 63.89
N HIS A 13 -26.85 3.56 63.04
CA HIS A 13 -28.14 4.30 62.91
C HIS A 13 -28.05 5.74 62.30
N PRO A 14 -29.09 6.38 61.67
CA PRO A 14 -30.33 5.94 61.00
C PRO A 14 -30.50 6.40 59.53
N ALA A 15 -31.54 5.85 58.89
CA ALA A 15 -32.48 6.38 57.89
C ALA A 15 -32.36 7.84 57.35
N ALA A 16 -32.65 8.03 56.06
CA ALA A 16 -33.93 8.62 55.61
C ALA A 16 -34.02 8.78 54.08
N ARG A 17 -35.23 8.58 53.57
CA ARG A 17 -35.67 8.79 52.18
C ARG A 17 -35.87 10.28 51.88
N GLY A 18 -35.57 10.70 50.65
CA GLY A 18 -36.06 11.95 50.03
C GLY A 18 -35.61 12.04 48.57
N ARG A 19 -36.44 11.60 47.62
CA ARG A 19 -37.36 12.35 46.72
C ARG A 19 -36.72 12.77 45.37
N PRO A 20 -37.51 12.74 44.27
CA PRO A 20 -37.01 12.70 42.90
C PRO A 20 -36.95 14.09 42.26
N GLY A 21 -36.05 14.24 41.29
CA GLY A 21 -36.02 15.37 40.38
C GLY A 21 -34.71 16.12 40.42
N ASP A 22 -33.80 15.77 39.50
CA ASP A 22 -33.22 16.76 38.61
C ASP A 22 -32.65 16.03 37.38
N ARG A 23 -33.36 16.18 36.26
CA ARG A 23 -32.87 15.84 34.94
C ARG A 23 -31.85 16.91 34.56
N LEU A 24 -30.57 16.55 34.60
CA LEU A 24 -29.55 17.28 33.86
C LEU A 24 -29.53 16.75 32.43
N ASP A 25 -30.00 17.62 31.54
CA ASP A 25 -29.97 17.51 30.10
C ASP A 25 -28.51 17.50 29.62
N VAL A 26 -28.04 16.37 29.09
CA VAL A 26 -26.76 16.26 28.38
C VAL A 26 -27.06 16.08 26.90
N ARG A 27 -27.54 17.16 26.27
CA ARG A 27 -27.39 17.40 24.84
C ARG A 27 -26.08 18.17 24.63
N GLY A 28 -25.06 17.50 24.08
CA GLY A 28 -23.83 18.19 23.66
C GLY A 28 -22.77 17.27 23.11
N ALA A 29 -22.43 17.47 21.83
CA ALA A 29 -21.24 17.03 21.13
C ALA A 29 -21.07 15.53 20.81
N ARG A 30 -21.88 15.02 19.87
CA ARG A 30 -21.39 14.00 18.93
C ARG A 30 -20.69 14.73 17.79
N GLY A 31 -19.37 14.88 17.88
CA GLY A 31 -18.55 15.19 16.70
C GLY A 31 -18.63 14.02 15.70
N PRO A 32 -18.49 14.27 14.39
CA PRO A 32 -18.49 13.17 13.42
C PRO A 32 -17.25 12.32 13.68
N GLY A 33 -17.47 11.06 14.07
CA GLY A 33 -16.41 10.06 14.07
C GLY A 33 -15.83 9.87 12.65
N PRO A 34 -14.67 9.23 12.52
CA PRO A 34 -14.03 9.01 11.23
C PRO A 34 -15.01 8.37 10.25
N ARG A 35 -15.20 9.02 9.09
CA ARG A 35 -16.01 8.49 8.00
C ARG A 35 -15.20 7.40 7.30
N VAL A 36 -15.48 6.14 7.64
CA VAL A 36 -15.08 5.01 6.81
C VAL A 36 -15.93 5.07 5.54
N VAL A 37 -15.34 5.47 4.43
CA VAL A 37 -15.99 5.40 3.12
C VAL A 37 -15.67 4.02 2.53
N ALA A 38 -16.56 3.05 2.74
CA ALA A 38 -16.50 1.79 2.01
C ALA A 38 -16.83 2.07 0.54
N ALA A 39 -15.87 1.82 -0.37
CA ALA A 39 -16.14 1.78 -1.79
C ALA A 39 -16.82 0.45 -2.13
N ASP A 40 -18.15 0.45 -2.31
CA ASP A 40 -18.91 -0.69 -2.81
C ASP A 40 -18.63 -0.84 -4.32
N HIS A 41 -17.52 -1.47 -4.68
CA HIS A 41 -17.21 -1.82 -6.08
C HIS A 41 -18.00 -3.07 -6.52
N ARG A 42 -19.33 -2.96 -6.58
CA ARG A 42 -20.21 -3.91 -7.28
C ARG A 42 -20.15 -3.70 -8.79
N ASP A 43 -18.95 -3.73 -9.36
CA ASP A 43 -18.84 -3.94 -10.79
C ASP A 43 -19.06 -5.43 -11.07
N ARG A 44 -20.19 -5.72 -11.72
CA ARG A 44 -20.64 -7.07 -12.06
C ARG A 44 -19.52 -7.82 -12.80
N LEU A 45 -19.16 -9.01 -12.29
CA LEU A 45 -18.42 -10.02 -13.05
C LEU A 45 -19.06 -10.16 -14.44
N PRO A 46 -18.29 -10.11 -15.55
CA PRO A 46 -18.86 -10.35 -16.86
C PRO A 46 -19.30 -11.82 -16.97
N ASP A 47 -20.59 -12.05 -17.11
CA ASP A 47 -21.16 -13.35 -17.43
C ASP A 47 -20.64 -13.84 -18.79
N ARG A 48 -19.90 -14.95 -18.75
CA ARG A 48 -19.60 -15.85 -19.89
C ARG A 48 -18.76 -15.25 -21.03
N VAL A 49 -17.47 -15.57 -21.04
CA VAL A 49 -16.63 -15.51 -22.26
C VAL A 49 -17.09 -16.60 -23.24
N ARG A 50 -17.86 -16.22 -24.27
CA ARG A 50 -18.07 -17.06 -25.46
C ARG A 50 -16.84 -17.00 -26.35
N LEU A 51 -16.15 -18.13 -26.49
CA LEU A 51 -15.17 -18.35 -27.56
C LEU A 51 -15.90 -18.44 -28.91
N GLY A 52 -15.68 -17.48 -29.80
CA GLY A 52 -16.08 -17.60 -31.20
C GLY A 52 -16.08 -16.30 -31.99
N GLY A 53 -15.25 -16.22 -33.03
CA GLY A 53 -15.44 -15.25 -34.12
C GLY A 53 -14.14 -14.65 -34.65
N ARG A 54 -13.60 -15.22 -35.74
CA ARG A 54 -12.46 -14.71 -36.50
C ARG A 54 -12.75 -13.29 -37.04
N GLY A 55 -12.10 -12.27 -36.48
CA GLY A 55 -12.10 -10.89 -36.97
C GLY A 55 -10.68 -10.44 -37.37
N ARG A 56 -10.54 -9.90 -38.57
CA ARG A 56 -9.26 -9.49 -39.21
C ARG A 56 -8.57 -8.36 -38.43
N ARG A 57 -7.25 -8.52 -38.18
CA ARG A 57 -6.38 -7.46 -37.62
C ARG A 57 -6.08 -6.39 -38.69
N PRO A 58 -6.19 -5.08 -38.40
CA PRO A 58 -5.65 -4.04 -39.28
C PRO A 58 -4.12 -3.95 -39.10
N ARG A 59 -3.40 -3.90 -40.23
CA ARG A 59 -1.94 -3.69 -40.27
C ARG A 59 -1.65 -2.20 -40.17
N LEU A 60 -0.97 -1.77 -39.11
CA LEU A 60 -0.37 -0.44 -39.03
C LEU A 60 0.92 -0.42 -39.87
N ARG A 61 1.02 0.52 -40.81
CA ARG A 61 2.22 0.74 -41.64
C ARG A 61 3.07 1.82 -40.96
N VAL A 62 4.23 1.45 -40.44
CA VAL A 62 5.23 2.40 -39.93
C VAL A 62 6.14 2.81 -41.09
N GLY A 63 6.16 4.10 -41.43
CA GLY A 63 7.12 4.68 -42.38
C GLY A 63 8.43 5.07 -41.69
N PRO A 64 9.58 5.10 -42.41
CA PRO A 64 10.87 5.43 -41.82
C PRO A 64 10.97 6.93 -41.46
N PRO A 65 11.78 7.30 -40.44
CA PRO A 65 11.93 8.69 -40.04
C PRO A 65 12.72 9.52 -41.06
N ALA A 66 12.30 10.77 -41.24
CA ALA A 66 12.90 11.73 -42.16
C ALA A 66 14.25 12.26 -41.63
N VAL A 67 15.29 12.14 -42.45
CA VAL A 67 16.62 12.74 -42.24
C VAL A 67 16.59 14.19 -42.74
N ARG A 68 17.03 15.15 -41.90
CA ARG A 68 17.31 16.54 -42.33
C ARG A 68 18.81 16.70 -42.62
N PRO A 69 19.21 17.43 -43.69
CA PRO A 69 20.61 17.62 -44.04
C PRO A 69 21.29 18.69 -43.16
N GLY A 70 22.60 18.47 -42.93
CA GLY A 70 23.42 19.17 -41.96
C GLY A 70 23.83 20.61 -42.31
N GLY A 71 24.18 21.34 -41.25
CA GLY A 71 24.96 22.58 -41.30
C GLY A 71 26.33 22.33 -40.65
N GLU A 72 27.38 22.73 -41.36
CA GLU A 72 28.78 22.64 -40.97
C GLU A 72 29.10 23.55 -39.78
N GLY A 73 29.86 23.02 -38.82
CA GLY A 73 30.47 23.76 -37.70
C GLY A 73 31.92 23.29 -37.50
N PRO A 74 32.83 24.17 -37.02
CA PRO A 74 34.27 24.03 -37.21
C PRO A 74 34.92 22.96 -36.32
N GLY A 75 36.04 22.42 -36.81
CA GLY A 75 36.72 21.21 -36.32
C GLY A 75 37.35 21.25 -34.92
N PRO A 76 37.94 20.12 -34.49
CA PRO A 76 38.19 19.84 -33.08
C PRO A 76 39.45 20.56 -32.58
N ARG A 77 39.31 21.28 -31.46
CA ARG A 77 40.43 21.65 -30.60
C ARG A 77 40.73 20.48 -29.65
N ALA A 78 42.00 20.10 -29.56
CA ALA A 78 42.49 19.07 -28.65
C ALA A 78 42.21 19.45 -27.19
N GLY A 79 41.36 18.65 -26.52
CA GLY A 79 41.11 18.73 -25.08
C GLY A 79 41.92 17.65 -24.34
N GLY A 80 42.60 18.06 -23.27
CA GLY A 80 43.33 17.16 -22.36
C GLY A 80 42.41 16.15 -21.64
N PRO A 81 42.98 15.20 -20.88
CA PRO A 81 42.22 14.09 -20.33
C PRO A 81 41.09 14.58 -19.42
N ALA A 82 39.87 14.14 -19.72
CA ALA A 82 38.69 14.39 -18.92
C ALA A 82 38.87 13.75 -17.53
N VAL A 83 39.00 14.59 -16.50
CA VAL A 83 38.88 14.17 -15.11
C VAL A 83 37.41 13.84 -14.88
N LYS A 84 37.11 12.56 -14.62
CA LYS A 84 35.78 12.15 -14.15
C LYS A 84 35.49 12.89 -12.83
N PRO A 85 34.34 13.58 -12.67
CA PRO A 85 34.00 14.17 -11.40
C PRO A 85 33.81 13.08 -10.35
N THR A 86 34.61 13.12 -9.29
CA THR A 86 34.44 12.30 -8.10
C THR A 86 33.16 12.75 -7.39
N PRO A 87 32.20 11.86 -7.09
CA PRO A 87 31.02 12.23 -6.32
C PRO A 87 31.41 12.68 -4.90
N PRO A 88 30.69 13.62 -4.29
CA PRO A 88 30.94 14.03 -2.91
C PRO A 88 30.73 12.84 -1.97
N ALA A 89 31.69 12.65 -1.05
CA ALA A 89 31.62 11.62 -0.03
C ALA A 89 30.43 11.87 0.91
N GLY A 90 29.51 10.91 1.04
CA GLY A 90 28.59 10.87 2.18
C GLY A 90 27.14 10.46 1.93
N THR A 91 26.67 10.24 0.70
CA THR A 91 25.39 9.52 0.50
C THR A 91 25.64 8.03 0.65
N PRO A 92 24.98 7.32 1.58
CA PRO A 92 25.01 5.86 1.57
C PRO A 92 24.48 5.41 0.21
N GLU A 93 25.32 4.71 -0.55
CA GLU A 93 24.87 3.96 -1.72
C GLU A 93 23.79 3.00 -1.20
N PRO A 94 22.58 2.97 -1.78
CA PRO A 94 21.54 2.06 -1.31
C PRO A 94 22.13 0.65 -1.36
N ALA A 95 22.16 -0.04 -0.21
CA ALA A 95 22.61 -1.42 -0.16
C ALA A 95 21.79 -2.19 -1.20
N VAL A 96 22.42 -2.62 -2.29
CA VAL A 96 21.74 -3.33 -3.36
C VAL A 96 21.46 -4.73 -2.83
N ALA A 97 20.30 -4.86 -2.21
CA ALA A 97 19.66 -6.12 -1.93
C ALA A 97 19.73 -7.03 -3.16
N GLU A 98 20.26 -8.24 -3.00
CA GLU A 98 20.32 -9.19 -4.10
C GLU A 98 18.90 -9.67 -4.45
N VAL A 99 18.48 -9.42 -5.69
CA VAL A 99 17.16 -9.85 -6.18
C VAL A 99 17.18 -11.36 -6.43
N SER A 100 16.40 -12.11 -5.67
CA SER A 100 16.23 -13.56 -5.91
C SER A 100 15.32 -13.82 -7.10
N MET A 101 15.87 -14.50 -8.12
CA MET A 101 15.13 -14.91 -9.33
C MET A 101 14.45 -16.28 -9.20
N SER A 102 14.71 -17.00 -8.10
CA SER A 102 14.23 -18.38 -7.86
C SER A 102 13.16 -18.47 -6.79
N VAL A 103 12.85 -17.36 -6.12
CA VAL A 103 11.80 -17.25 -5.09
C VAL A 103 10.70 -16.35 -5.64
N VAL A 104 9.44 -16.70 -5.39
CA VAL A 104 8.31 -15.86 -5.80
C VAL A 104 8.28 -14.59 -4.96
N SER A 105 7.91 -13.47 -5.58
CA SER A 105 7.59 -12.22 -4.87
C SER A 105 6.13 -11.84 -5.11
N GLU A 106 5.46 -11.40 -4.07
CA GLU A 106 4.11 -10.85 -4.11
C GLU A 106 4.04 -9.63 -5.03
N ALA A 107 5.04 -8.74 -4.97
CA ALA A 107 5.11 -7.54 -5.82
C ALA A 107 5.24 -7.90 -7.31
N ARG A 108 6.12 -8.86 -7.65
CA ARG A 108 6.31 -9.33 -9.04
C ARG A 108 5.12 -10.10 -9.55
N LEU A 109 4.51 -10.92 -8.70
CA LEU A 109 3.30 -11.65 -9.02
C LEU A 109 2.13 -10.69 -9.30
N HIS A 110 1.90 -9.72 -8.42
CA HIS A 110 0.83 -8.73 -8.59
C HIS A 110 1.04 -7.91 -9.86
N ALA A 111 2.28 -7.48 -10.13
CA ALA A 111 2.61 -6.76 -11.36
C ALA A 111 2.33 -7.62 -12.61
N HIS A 112 2.68 -8.92 -12.59
CA HIS A 112 2.38 -9.84 -13.69
C HIS A 112 0.86 -10.01 -13.90
N LEU A 113 0.06 -10.02 -12.84
CA LEU A 113 -1.41 -10.07 -12.94
C LEU A 113 -2.00 -8.79 -13.55
N LEU A 114 -1.30 -7.65 -13.47
CA LEU A 114 -1.67 -6.40 -14.14
C LEU A 114 -1.27 -6.36 -15.62
N GLY A 115 -0.46 -7.31 -16.09
CA GLY A 115 0.02 -7.43 -17.47
C GLY A 115 1.46 -7.92 -17.54
N ASP A 116 1.95 -8.21 -18.75
CA ASP A 116 3.34 -8.64 -18.94
C ASP A 116 4.32 -7.50 -18.58
N CYS A 117 4.88 -7.57 -17.38
CA CYS A 117 5.89 -6.67 -16.84
C CYS A 117 7.04 -7.45 -16.18
N GLU A 118 7.94 -6.75 -15.51
CA GLU A 118 9.13 -7.31 -14.86
C GLU A 118 8.78 -8.37 -13.80
N SER A 119 8.92 -9.64 -14.18
CA SER A 119 8.66 -10.82 -13.36
C SER A 119 9.61 -11.95 -13.77
N TYR A 120 9.93 -12.87 -12.86
CA TYR A 120 10.75 -14.04 -13.15
C TYR A 120 9.89 -15.27 -13.50
N ALA A 121 10.55 -16.34 -13.95
CA ALA A 121 9.86 -17.56 -14.38
C ALA A 121 9.01 -18.18 -13.26
N VAL A 122 9.47 -18.09 -12.01
CA VAL A 122 8.74 -18.59 -10.83
C VAL A 122 7.45 -17.82 -10.58
N ASP A 123 7.48 -16.49 -10.72
CA ASP A 123 6.30 -15.64 -10.55
C ASP A 123 5.25 -15.93 -11.63
N ARG A 124 5.68 -16.06 -12.89
CA ARG A 124 4.79 -16.38 -14.02
C ARG A 124 4.18 -17.78 -13.90
N ALA A 125 4.95 -18.76 -13.44
CA ALA A 125 4.46 -20.12 -13.25
C ALA A 125 3.36 -20.17 -12.17
N LEU A 126 3.56 -19.46 -11.06
CA LEU A 126 2.52 -19.34 -10.04
C LEU A 126 1.30 -18.60 -10.58
N ALA A 127 1.48 -17.47 -11.28
CA ALA A 127 0.38 -16.71 -11.85
C ALA A 127 -0.49 -17.54 -12.81
N ALA A 128 0.13 -18.37 -13.66
CA ALA A 128 -0.59 -19.30 -14.53
C ALA A 128 -1.46 -20.27 -13.72
N THR A 129 -0.87 -20.89 -12.68
CA THR A 129 -1.57 -21.83 -11.80
C THR A 129 -2.73 -21.17 -11.05
N LEU A 130 -2.51 -19.96 -10.51
CA LEU A 130 -3.53 -19.19 -9.80
C LEU A 130 -4.68 -18.79 -10.73
N THR A 131 -4.38 -18.34 -11.95
CA THR A 131 -5.40 -17.88 -12.91
C THR A 131 -6.21 -19.02 -13.52
N GLU A 132 -5.69 -20.25 -13.57
CA GLU A 132 -6.49 -21.44 -13.86
C GLU A 132 -7.55 -21.72 -12.79
N THR A 133 -7.23 -21.46 -11.51
CA THR A 133 -8.14 -21.66 -10.38
C THR A 133 -9.09 -20.48 -10.17
N ALA A 134 -8.58 -19.26 -10.30
CA ALA A 134 -9.28 -18.01 -10.09
C ALA A 134 -9.09 -17.04 -11.27
N PRO A 135 -9.85 -17.20 -12.36
CA PRO A 135 -9.70 -16.39 -13.58
C PRO A 135 -9.95 -14.88 -13.41
N TRP A 136 -10.54 -14.44 -12.29
CA TRP A 136 -10.78 -13.02 -12.00
C TRP A 136 -9.59 -12.30 -11.36
N LEU A 137 -8.52 -13.00 -10.97
CA LEU A 137 -7.37 -12.37 -10.29
C LEU A 137 -6.77 -11.18 -11.06
N PRO A 138 -6.57 -11.22 -12.40
CA PRO A 138 -6.10 -10.05 -13.15
C PRO A 138 -7.07 -8.88 -13.07
N TRP A 139 -8.38 -9.14 -13.04
CA TRP A 139 -9.39 -8.10 -12.87
C TRP A 139 -9.33 -7.50 -11.46
N SER A 140 -9.18 -8.34 -10.43
CA SER A 140 -9.04 -7.91 -9.04
C SER A 140 -7.82 -7.01 -8.83
N ALA A 141 -6.66 -7.42 -9.34
CA ALA A 141 -5.42 -6.63 -9.28
C ALA A 141 -5.61 -5.23 -9.90
N ARG A 142 -6.29 -5.16 -11.06
CA ARG A 142 -6.60 -3.88 -11.71
C ARG A 142 -7.54 -3.01 -10.86
N GLN A 143 -8.50 -3.60 -10.15
CA GLN A 143 -9.36 -2.82 -9.24
C GLN A 143 -8.59 -2.29 -8.05
N THR A 144 -7.72 -3.09 -7.43
CA THR A 144 -6.80 -2.64 -6.39
C THR A 144 -6.00 -1.42 -6.86
N ARG A 145 -5.42 -1.49 -8.07
CA ARG A 145 -4.65 -0.37 -8.64
C ARG A 145 -5.48 0.88 -8.91
N ARG A 146 -6.69 0.71 -9.46
CA ARG A 146 -7.61 1.83 -9.72
C ARG A 146 -8.09 2.49 -8.44
N HIS A 147 -8.37 1.69 -7.41
CA HIS A 147 -8.72 2.19 -6.08
C HIS A 147 -7.58 3.00 -5.48
N ALA A 148 -6.34 2.51 -5.57
CA ALA A 148 -5.17 3.22 -5.07
C ALA A 148 -5.05 4.63 -5.67
N LEU A 149 -5.08 4.73 -7.00
CA LEU A 149 -5.01 6.02 -7.70
C LEU A 149 -6.23 6.90 -7.40
N GLY A 150 -7.44 6.31 -7.39
CA GLY A 150 -8.67 7.06 -7.12
C GLY A 150 -8.75 7.63 -5.71
N VAL A 151 -8.29 6.88 -4.70
CA VAL A 151 -8.22 7.38 -3.32
C VAL A 151 -7.16 8.48 -3.20
N VAL A 152 -6.00 8.33 -3.83
CA VAL A 152 -4.98 9.38 -3.81
C VAL A 152 -5.48 10.65 -4.51
N ASP A 153 -6.14 10.54 -5.66
CA ASP A 153 -6.75 11.69 -6.37
C ASP A 153 -7.75 12.41 -5.46
N ARG A 154 -8.62 11.65 -4.76
CA ARG A 154 -9.56 12.17 -3.77
C ARG A 154 -8.87 12.86 -2.60
N ILE A 155 -7.78 12.30 -2.07
CA ILE A 155 -7.02 12.91 -0.96
C ILE A 155 -6.41 14.23 -1.41
N LEU A 156 -5.83 14.27 -2.62
CA LEU A 156 -5.23 15.48 -3.19
C LEU A 156 -6.24 16.60 -3.46
N ASP A 157 -7.47 16.24 -3.84
CA ASP A 157 -8.52 17.18 -4.21
C ASP A 157 -9.41 17.62 -3.04
N ASP A 158 -9.73 16.70 -2.12
CA ASP A 158 -10.76 16.90 -1.10
C ASP A 158 -10.19 17.09 0.32
N THR A 159 -8.88 16.98 0.51
CA THR A 159 -8.25 17.05 1.84
C THR A 159 -6.96 17.89 1.85
N ASP A 160 -6.57 18.35 3.04
CA ASP A 160 -5.30 19.08 3.25
C ASP A 160 -4.16 18.14 3.73
N ILE A 161 -4.26 16.83 3.44
CA ILE A 161 -3.28 15.84 3.90
C ILE A 161 -2.02 15.92 3.03
N PRO A 162 -0.85 16.31 3.58
CA PRO A 162 0.30 16.69 2.77
C PRO A 162 1.33 15.55 2.58
N GLN A 163 1.07 14.40 3.18
CA GLN A 163 2.06 13.38 3.47
C GLN A 163 1.47 12.01 3.19
N PHE A 164 2.23 11.17 2.51
CA PHE A 164 1.79 9.84 2.12
C PHE A 164 2.79 8.79 2.64
N LEU A 165 2.27 7.76 3.27
CA LEU A 165 2.99 6.55 3.66
C LEU A 165 2.41 5.38 2.87
N ASP A 166 3.14 4.92 1.87
CA ASP A 166 2.75 3.81 0.99
C ASP A 166 3.46 2.51 1.44
N LEU A 167 2.70 1.60 2.04
CA LEU A 167 3.20 0.36 2.61
C LEU A 167 2.91 -0.79 1.63
N GLY A 168 3.96 -1.24 0.95
CA GLY A 168 3.93 -2.17 -0.18
C GLY A 168 3.70 -1.46 -1.52
N CYS A 169 4.61 -0.56 -1.88
CA CYS A 169 4.49 0.28 -3.08
C CYS A 169 4.46 -0.51 -4.40
N GLY A 170 5.01 -1.73 -4.39
CA GLY A 170 4.98 -2.66 -5.50
C GLY A 170 5.76 -2.19 -6.72
N LEU A 171 5.54 -2.90 -7.84
CA LEU A 171 6.22 -2.65 -9.11
C LEU A 171 5.34 -1.85 -10.10
N PRO A 172 5.97 -1.18 -11.08
CA PRO A 172 5.24 -0.56 -12.19
C PRO A 172 4.32 -1.56 -12.89
N PRO A 173 3.05 -1.22 -13.10
CA PRO A 173 2.09 -2.14 -13.70
C PRO A 173 2.28 -2.22 -15.22
N GLY A 174 1.98 -3.39 -15.80
CA GLY A 174 1.98 -3.57 -17.26
C GLY A 174 0.81 -2.87 -17.99
N ASP A 175 -0.15 -2.32 -17.25
CA ASP A 175 -1.33 -1.63 -17.79
C ASP A 175 -1.08 -0.15 -18.17
N GLY A 176 0.14 0.35 -17.90
CA GLY A 176 0.58 1.70 -18.26
C GLY A 176 0.11 2.80 -17.31
N LEU A 177 -0.50 2.47 -16.17
CA LEU A 177 -0.85 3.46 -15.15
C LEU A 177 0.41 3.91 -14.37
N PRO A 178 0.53 5.20 -14.02
CA PRO A 178 1.70 5.72 -13.30
C PRO A 178 1.79 5.12 -11.90
N LEU A 179 3.01 5.03 -11.34
CA LEU A 179 3.22 4.76 -9.92
C LEU A 179 2.62 5.88 -9.06
N LEU A 180 2.24 5.57 -7.82
CA LEU A 180 1.70 6.56 -6.88
C LEU A 180 2.57 7.82 -6.72
N PRO A 181 3.90 7.76 -6.56
CA PRO A 181 4.73 8.96 -6.49
C PRO A 181 4.63 9.83 -7.76
N GLU A 182 4.63 9.21 -8.94
CA GLU A 182 4.46 9.93 -10.21
C GLU A 182 3.08 10.57 -10.31
N PHE A 183 2.04 9.82 -9.97
CA PHE A 183 0.67 10.31 -9.96
C PHE A 183 0.50 11.50 -8.99
N ILE A 184 1.04 11.39 -7.77
CA ILE A 184 1.01 12.47 -6.78
C ILE A 184 1.75 13.69 -7.30
N ARG A 185 2.96 13.52 -7.85
CA ARG A 185 3.75 14.62 -8.42
C ARG A 185 2.99 15.39 -9.50
N GLU A 186 2.30 14.68 -10.39
CA GLU A 186 1.55 15.28 -11.48
C GLU A 186 0.26 15.98 -11.03
N LYS A 187 -0.37 15.47 -9.97
CA LYS A 187 -1.71 15.88 -9.53
C LYS A 187 -1.72 16.84 -8.35
N ALA A 188 -0.68 16.82 -7.52
CA ALA A 188 -0.60 17.64 -6.32
C ALA A 188 -0.66 19.13 -6.70
N LYS A 189 -1.66 19.83 -6.15
CA LYS A 189 -1.87 21.27 -6.36
C LYS A 189 -1.08 22.13 -5.38
N TRP A 190 -0.40 21.49 -4.44
CA TRP A 190 0.31 22.13 -3.34
C TRP A 190 1.69 21.49 -3.17
N THR A 191 2.67 22.32 -2.82
CA THR A 191 4.03 21.91 -2.46
C THR A 191 4.48 22.72 -1.24
N PRO A 192 5.32 22.13 -0.36
CA PRO A 192 5.90 20.79 -0.44
C PRO A 192 4.91 19.69 0.00
N TYR A 193 5.04 18.51 -0.61
CA TYR A 193 4.49 17.24 -0.13
C TYR A 193 5.61 16.29 0.30
N ARG A 194 5.24 15.21 0.97
CA ARG A 194 6.20 14.17 1.40
C ARG A 194 5.66 12.79 1.05
N TYR A 195 6.48 11.97 0.42
CA TYR A 195 6.13 10.61 0.05
C TYR A 195 7.15 9.61 0.59
N VAL A 196 6.71 8.72 1.48
CA VAL A 196 7.53 7.60 1.95
C VAL A 196 6.89 6.30 1.46
N ALA A 197 7.62 5.56 0.64
CA ALA A 197 7.25 4.21 0.23
C ALA A 197 8.07 3.16 0.96
N VAL A 198 7.47 2.00 1.17
CA VAL A 198 8.12 0.84 1.79
C VAL A 198 7.77 -0.39 0.98
N ASP A 199 8.74 -1.26 0.73
CA ASP A 199 8.49 -2.58 0.18
C ASP A 199 9.58 -3.57 0.62
N ARG A 200 9.24 -4.85 0.66
CA ARG A 200 10.19 -5.93 0.95
C ARG A 200 10.85 -6.44 -0.33
N ASP A 201 10.23 -6.24 -1.50
CA ASP A 201 10.84 -6.56 -2.78
C ASP A 201 11.85 -5.48 -3.20
N PRO A 202 13.14 -5.83 -3.34
CA PRO A 202 14.16 -4.86 -3.71
C PRO A 202 14.01 -4.28 -5.13
N MET A 203 13.34 -4.97 -6.05
CA MET A 203 12.98 -4.41 -7.35
C MET A 203 11.92 -3.31 -7.19
N ALA A 204 10.90 -3.53 -6.34
CA ALA A 204 9.86 -2.52 -6.07
C ALA A 204 10.49 -1.24 -5.49
N VAL A 205 11.42 -1.41 -4.53
CA VAL A 205 12.19 -0.31 -3.96
C VAL A 205 13.01 0.41 -5.03
N ALA A 206 13.73 -0.32 -5.87
CA ALA A 206 14.56 0.27 -6.92
C ALA A 206 13.73 1.08 -7.94
N HIS A 207 12.62 0.53 -8.44
CA HIS A 207 11.72 1.23 -9.35
C HIS A 207 11.13 2.48 -8.72
N THR A 208 10.55 2.34 -7.53
CA THR A 208 9.93 3.47 -6.83
C THR A 208 10.96 4.54 -6.51
N ALA A 209 12.19 4.19 -6.13
CA ALA A 209 13.24 5.16 -5.86
C ALA A 209 13.60 6.00 -7.09
N THR A 210 13.60 5.41 -8.29
CA THR A 210 13.84 6.17 -9.53
C THR A 210 12.71 7.15 -9.86
N THR A 211 11.49 6.88 -9.39
CA THR A 211 10.31 7.70 -9.67
C THR A 211 10.01 8.72 -8.57
N ALA A 212 10.26 8.38 -7.31
CA ALA A 212 9.81 9.11 -6.13
C ALA A 212 10.83 10.09 -5.55
N VAL A 213 12.13 9.83 -5.70
CA VAL A 213 13.16 10.62 -5.01
C VAL A 213 13.45 11.90 -5.79
N GLU A 214 12.69 12.95 -5.49
CA GLU A 214 12.96 14.32 -5.98
C GLU A 214 13.43 15.25 -4.86
N THR A 215 12.99 15.02 -3.62
CA THR A 215 13.37 15.81 -2.46
C THR A 215 14.01 14.95 -1.36
N THR A 216 14.66 15.59 -0.39
CA THR A 216 15.21 14.90 0.80
C THR A 216 14.14 14.36 1.73
N SER A 217 12.89 14.82 1.59
CA SER A 217 11.76 14.37 2.41
C SER A 217 11.08 13.14 1.82
N ASP A 218 11.28 12.88 0.53
CA ASP A 218 10.80 11.67 -0.13
C ASP A 218 11.77 10.53 0.13
N ALA A 219 11.22 9.33 0.32
CA ALA A 219 12.01 8.17 0.68
C ALA A 219 11.40 6.88 0.16
N VAL A 220 12.26 5.92 -0.14
CA VAL A 220 11.86 4.54 -0.40
C VAL A 220 12.68 3.64 0.49
N LEU A 221 12.02 2.86 1.32
CA LEU A 221 12.64 2.02 2.34
C LEU A 221 12.49 0.55 1.95
N TRP A 222 13.61 -0.17 1.95
CA TRP A 222 13.61 -1.62 1.84
C TRP A 222 13.44 -2.22 3.24
N LEU A 223 12.20 -2.51 3.62
CA LEU A 223 11.84 -3.02 4.96
C LEU A 223 10.68 -4.01 4.85
N ASP A 224 10.61 -4.91 5.81
CA ASP A 224 9.41 -5.71 6.06
C ASP A 224 8.44 -4.91 6.93
N ILE A 225 7.21 -4.67 6.45
CA ILE A 225 6.22 -3.88 7.18
C ILE A 225 5.69 -4.58 8.44
N THR A 226 5.94 -5.89 8.58
CA THR A 226 5.64 -6.64 9.82
C THR A 226 6.59 -6.28 10.96
N GLU A 227 7.77 -5.73 10.66
CA GLU A 227 8.68 -5.16 11.64
C GLU A 227 8.26 -3.72 12.00
N ALA A 228 7.04 -3.56 12.52
CA ALA A 228 6.39 -2.24 12.74
C ALA A 228 7.26 -1.26 13.54
N ASP A 229 7.97 -1.74 14.57
CA ASP A 229 8.91 -0.94 15.35
C ASP A 229 10.07 -0.37 14.53
N VAL A 230 10.62 -1.17 13.60
CA VAL A 230 11.70 -0.76 12.70
C VAL A 230 11.15 0.20 11.64
N LEU A 231 9.99 -0.12 11.07
CA LEU A 231 9.25 0.71 10.12
C LEU A 231 9.05 2.12 10.68
N LEU A 232 8.42 2.25 11.86
CA LEU A 232 8.08 3.55 12.42
C LEU A 232 9.30 4.39 12.80
N ARG A 233 10.35 3.76 13.37
CA ARG A 233 11.63 4.45 13.62
C ARG A 233 12.30 4.93 12.33
N SER A 234 12.15 4.18 11.25
CA SER A 234 12.68 4.55 9.94
C SER A 234 11.87 5.65 9.26
N CYS A 235 10.58 5.77 9.59
CA CYS A 235 9.64 6.77 9.10
C CYS A 235 9.54 8.04 9.97
N ASP A 236 10.35 8.19 11.02
CA ASP A 236 10.19 9.23 12.04
C ASP A 236 10.43 10.69 11.51
N VAL A 237 10.46 11.67 12.43
CA VAL A 237 10.44 13.14 12.20
C VAL A 237 11.32 13.72 11.09
N GLU A 238 12.38 13.03 10.67
CA GLU A 238 13.19 13.46 9.53
C GLU A 238 12.43 13.30 8.20
N ARG A 239 11.53 12.32 8.11
CA ARG A 239 10.75 12.01 6.91
C ARG A 239 9.35 12.60 6.96
N PHE A 240 8.69 12.62 8.11
CA PHE A 240 7.36 13.22 8.28
C PHE A 240 7.33 14.39 9.27
N ASP A 241 6.52 15.40 8.96
CA ASP A 241 6.02 16.40 9.90
C ASP A 241 4.84 15.81 10.68
N LEU A 242 5.12 15.28 11.88
CA LEU A 242 4.10 14.69 12.77
C LEU A 242 3.14 15.75 13.37
N GLY A 243 3.33 17.03 13.07
CA GLY A 243 2.34 18.08 13.34
C GLY A 243 1.21 18.14 12.31
N ARG A 244 1.32 17.41 11.20
CA ARG A 244 0.36 17.40 10.09
C ARG A 244 -0.13 15.97 9.81
N PRO A 245 -1.37 15.79 9.33
CA PRO A 245 -1.92 14.47 9.06
C PRO A 245 -1.13 13.72 7.96
N ILE A 246 -1.22 12.40 7.98
CA ILE A 246 -0.57 11.49 7.02
C ILE A 246 -1.63 10.57 6.41
N ALA A 247 -1.56 10.33 5.11
CA ALA A 247 -2.36 9.32 4.42
C ALA A 247 -1.57 8.01 4.34
N VAL A 248 -2.05 6.97 5.00
CA VAL A 248 -1.46 5.62 4.94
C VAL A 248 -2.21 4.78 3.91
N LEU A 249 -1.45 4.15 3.01
CA LEU A 249 -1.95 3.33 1.92
C LEU A 249 -1.47 1.88 2.13
N LEU A 250 -2.42 0.95 2.21
CA LEU A 250 -2.19 -0.50 2.40
C LEU A 250 -3.03 -1.24 1.36
N HIS A 251 -2.58 -1.25 0.11
CA HIS A 251 -3.37 -1.75 -1.01
C HIS A 251 -2.90 -3.14 -1.46
N GLY A 252 -3.59 -4.19 -0.98
CA GLY A 252 -3.29 -5.58 -1.37
C GLY A 252 -2.09 -6.18 -0.66
N VAL A 253 -1.85 -5.77 0.60
CA VAL A 253 -0.65 -6.12 1.36
C VAL A 253 -0.95 -6.87 2.65
N LEU A 254 -2.09 -6.58 3.29
CA LEU A 254 -2.46 -7.19 4.56
C LEU A 254 -2.76 -8.69 4.42
N GLU A 255 -3.14 -9.14 3.23
CA GLU A 255 -3.37 -10.55 2.92
C GLU A 255 -2.11 -11.42 2.93
N TRP A 256 -0.92 -10.83 3.09
CA TRP A 256 0.35 -11.54 3.23
C TRP A 256 0.85 -11.59 4.68
N ILE A 257 0.08 -11.04 5.62
CA ILE A 257 0.45 -10.89 7.02
C ILE A 257 -0.53 -11.71 7.88
N PRO A 258 -0.04 -12.53 8.82
CA PRO A 258 -0.90 -13.18 9.81
C PRO A 258 -1.72 -12.17 10.64
N ASP A 259 -2.91 -12.56 11.12
CA ASP A 259 -3.82 -11.67 11.86
C ASP A 259 -3.16 -10.92 13.03
N ASP A 260 -2.28 -11.59 13.79
CA ASP A 260 -1.56 -10.98 14.91
C ASP A 260 -0.53 -9.93 14.45
N GLY A 261 0.12 -10.17 13.30
CA GLY A 261 0.97 -9.18 12.65
C GLY A 261 0.19 -7.95 12.14
N VAL A 262 -1.02 -8.16 11.60
CA VAL A 262 -1.90 -7.06 11.19
C VAL A 262 -2.32 -6.24 12.41
N ASP A 263 -2.73 -6.88 13.50
CA ASP A 263 -3.10 -6.20 14.74
C ASP A 263 -1.96 -5.34 15.30
N LEU A 264 -0.73 -5.88 15.31
CA LEU A 264 0.47 -5.14 15.73
C LEU A 264 0.76 -3.95 14.83
N LEU A 265 0.71 -4.12 13.50
CA LEU A 265 0.92 -3.03 12.55
C LEU A 265 -0.15 -1.94 12.70
N MET A 266 -1.42 -2.31 12.85
CA MET A 266 -2.51 -1.35 13.01
C MET A 266 -2.41 -0.59 14.33
N ALA A 267 -2.03 -1.26 15.43
CA ALA A 267 -1.79 -0.61 16.70
C ALA A 267 -0.64 0.39 16.62
N ALA A 268 0.48 -0.01 16.00
CA ALA A 268 1.64 0.84 15.83
C ALA A 268 1.33 2.08 14.96
N LEU A 269 0.63 1.90 13.83
CA LEU A 269 0.19 3.01 12.99
C LEU A 269 -0.75 3.96 13.75
N LYS A 270 -1.67 3.43 14.54
CA LYS A 270 -2.59 4.26 15.33
C LYS A 270 -1.85 5.14 16.33
N ASP A 271 -0.78 4.64 16.95
CA ASP A 271 0.02 5.39 17.92
C ASP A 271 0.95 6.41 17.23
N PHE A 272 1.40 6.11 16.01
CA PHE A 272 2.26 6.98 15.22
C PHE A 272 1.53 8.16 14.55
N LEU A 273 0.29 7.94 14.10
CA LEU A 273 -0.39 8.86 13.18
C LEU A 273 -0.99 10.08 13.89
N PRO A 274 -0.72 11.31 13.40
CA PRO A 274 -1.37 12.52 13.91
C PRO A 274 -2.88 12.50 13.70
N THR A 275 -3.61 13.24 14.54
CA THR A 275 -5.07 13.38 14.38
C THR A 275 -5.41 13.99 13.01
N GLY A 276 -6.43 13.45 12.35
CA GLY A 276 -6.83 13.88 11.00
C GLY A 276 -6.14 13.12 9.87
N SER A 277 -5.23 12.19 10.20
CA SER A 277 -4.66 11.24 9.25
C SER A 277 -5.73 10.35 8.61
N ALA A 278 -5.42 9.82 7.43
CA ALA A 278 -6.31 8.93 6.68
C ALA A 278 -5.67 7.56 6.49
N LEU A 279 -6.53 6.53 6.40
CA LEU A 279 -6.13 5.15 6.15
C LEU A 279 -6.95 4.60 4.98
N SER A 280 -6.28 4.07 3.97
CA SER A 280 -6.91 3.42 2.82
C SER A 280 -6.40 1.99 2.69
N ILE A 281 -7.33 1.03 2.70
CA ILE A 281 -7.02 -0.40 2.67
C ILE A 281 -7.75 -1.05 1.50
N THR A 282 -7.07 -1.96 0.81
CA THR A 282 -7.72 -3.02 0.02
C THR A 282 -7.20 -4.36 0.51
N HIS A 283 -8.09 -5.35 0.55
CA HIS A 283 -7.79 -6.68 1.07
C HIS A 283 -8.55 -7.72 0.26
N ALA A 284 -7.93 -8.86 -0.04
CA ALA A 284 -8.63 -10.03 -0.56
C ALA A 284 -9.76 -10.44 0.39
N THR A 285 -10.89 -10.89 -0.15
CA THR A 285 -12.01 -11.40 0.66
C THR A 285 -12.49 -12.75 0.14
N ALA A 286 -12.92 -13.60 1.07
CA ALA A 286 -13.60 -14.86 0.77
C ALA A 286 -15.13 -14.68 0.61
N ASP A 287 -15.69 -13.49 0.84
CA ASP A 287 -17.14 -13.27 0.90
C ASP A 287 -17.89 -13.58 -0.42
N ILE A 288 -17.20 -13.45 -1.56
CA ILE A 288 -17.81 -13.57 -2.89
C ILE A 288 -17.60 -14.97 -3.50
N GLN A 289 -16.42 -15.55 -3.31
CA GLN A 289 -16.01 -16.85 -3.90
C GLN A 289 -15.26 -17.69 -2.85
N PRO A 290 -15.88 -18.05 -1.71
CA PRO A 290 -15.17 -18.62 -0.57
C PRO A 290 -14.45 -19.92 -0.92
N GLU A 291 -15.07 -20.82 -1.69
CA GLU A 291 -14.47 -22.09 -2.07
C GLU A 291 -13.25 -21.92 -2.97
N LEU A 292 -13.28 -20.96 -3.88
CA LEU A 292 -12.15 -20.72 -4.77
C LEU A 292 -11.04 -19.96 -4.07
N THR A 293 -11.35 -18.99 -3.21
CA THR A 293 -10.37 -18.30 -2.36
C THR A 293 -9.65 -19.31 -1.45
N GLN A 294 -10.36 -20.25 -0.84
CA GLN A 294 -9.76 -21.32 -0.04
C GLN A 294 -8.83 -22.22 -0.87
N ARG A 295 -9.12 -22.45 -2.14
CA ARG A 295 -8.24 -23.22 -3.04
C ARG A 295 -6.96 -22.48 -3.43
N LEU A 296 -6.89 -21.15 -3.27
CA LEU A 296 -5.66 -20.39 -3.53
C LEU A 296 -4.64 -20.54 -2.41
N ILE A 297 -5.07 -20.69 -1.16
CA ILE A 297 -4.19 -20.81 0.02
C ILE A 297 -3.08 -21.86 -0.18
N PRO A 298 -3.37 -23.14 -0.48
CA PRO A 298 -2.31 -24.14 -0.64
C PRO A 298 -1.42 -23.90 -1.87
N LEU A 299 -1.89 -23.16 -2.89
CA LEU A 299 -1.09 -22.81 -4.05
C LEU A 299 -0.02 -21.75 -3.69
N PHE A 300 -0.40 -20.76 -2.89
CA PHE A 300 0.54 -19.79 -2.34
C PHE A 300 1.53 -20.44 -1.37
N GLU A 301 1.05 -21.28 -0.46
CA GLU A 301 1.91 -21.99 0.51
C GLU A 301 2.98 -22.85 -0.20
N THR A 302 2.58 -23.55 -1.27
CA THR A 302 3.51 -24.36 -2.08
C THR A 302 4.59 -23.50 -2.75
N ALA A 303 4.27 -22.25 -3.06
CA ALA A 303 5.21 -21.27 -3.62
C ALA A 303 6.03 -20.53 -2.56
N GLY A 304 5.83 -20.82 -1.27
CA GLY A 304 6.52 -20.19 -0.15
C GLY A 304 5.94 -18.83 0.27
N ILE A 305 4.71 -18.50 -0.15
CA ILE A 305 4.01 -17.27 0.21
C ILE A 305 2.89 -17.61 1.20
N SER A 306 2.81 -16.87 2.30
CA SER A 306 1.73 -17.04 3.28
C SER A 306 0.57 -16.13 2.91
N PHE A 307 -0.58 -16.71 2.54
CA PHE A 307 -1.78 -15.98 2.13
C PHE A 307 -2.89 -16.12 3.17
N HIS A 308 -3.31 -15.00 3.74
CA HIS A 308 -4.24 -14.87 4.87
C HIS A 308 -5.48 -14.04 4.50
N PRO A 309 -6.39 -14.53 3.64
CA PRO A 309 -7.66 -13.86 3.43
C PRO A 309 -8.50 -13.93 4.73
N PRO A 310 -9.30 -12.90 5.05
CA PRO A 310 -10.11 -12.90 6.26
C PRO A 310 -11.08 -14.08 6.20
N ARG A 311 -11.28 -14.73 7.35
CA ARG A 311 -12.29 -15.79 7.44
C ARG A 311 -13.68 -15.14 7.42
N PRO A 312 -14.64 -15.69 6.66
CA PRO A 312 -16.02 -15.21 6.64
C PRO A 312 -16.73 -15.41 7.98
#